data_AF-A0A956PB30-F1
#
_entry.id   AF-A0A956PB30-F1
#
_cell.length_a   1.000
_cell.length_b   1.000
_cell.length_c   1.000
_cell.angle_alpha   90.00
_cell.angle_beta   90.00
_cell.angle_gamma   90.00
#
_symmetry.space_group_name_H-M   'P 1'
#
loop_
_entity.id
_entity.type
_entity.pdbx_description
1 polymer ?
#
loop_
_entity_poly.entity_id
_entity_poly.type
_entity_poly.pdbx_seq_one_letter_code
_entity_poly.pdbx_strand_id
1 'polypeptide(L)'
;MSILVIGTVAFDSVKTPFGEADNVLGGSATYFATSASFFTKVQLVAPIGKDFPDEHVEFLKTRGIDTAGLIRSEGKTFRWKGEYGYELNEAHTLETHLNVLETFKPVVPEAWKETDVLFLANIDPDLQRDVIQQVKRPKLIALDTMNFWISSKVDSLKKTLKLVDIMIINDGEARQLAGESNLVKAARAIMSYGPKTLIIKRGEYGA
;
A
#
# COMPACT_ATOMS: atom_id res chain seq x y z
N MET A 1 -19.69 7.42 6.33
CA MET A 1 -18.24 7.55 6.13
C MET A 1 -17.75 6.30 5.43
N SER A 2 -16.95 6.44 4.38
CA SER A 2 -16.30 5.34 3.66
C SER A 2 -14.82 5.64 3.50
N ILE A 3 -14.02 4.61 3.27
CA ILE A 3 -12.60 4.74 2.92
C ILE A 3 -12.39 4.18 1.53
N LEU A 4 -11.81 5.00 0.64
CA LEU A 4 -11.28 4.53 -0.63
C LEU A 4 -9.83 4.12 -0.42
N VAL A 5 -9.46 2.93 -0.88
CA VAL A 5 -8.06 2.47 -0.86
C VAL A 5 -7.61 2.11 -2.26
N ILE A 6 -6.40 2.56 -2.61
CA ILE A 6 -5.62 2.01 -3.73
C ILE A 6 -4.36 1.35 -3.18
N GLY A 7 -3.99 0.22 -3.76
CA GLY A 7 -2.73 -0.45 -3.48
C GLY A 7 -2.64 -1.78 -4.22
N THR A 8 -1.77 -2.67 -3.77
CA THR A 8 -1.61 -3.99 -4.38
C THR A 8 -2.60 -4.99 -3.79
N VAL A 9 -3.16 -5.84 -4.67
CA VAL A 9 -3.75 -7.14 -4.34
C VAL A 9 -2.83 -8.17 -4.99
N ALA A 10 -2.27 -9.08 -4.21
CA ALA A 10 -1.08 -9.83 -4.60
C ALA A 10 -1.10 -11.28 -4.17
N PHE A 11 -0.15 -12.03 -4.71
CA PHE A 11 0.33 -13.27 -4.12
C PHE A 11 1.71 -13.08 -3.51
N ASP A 12 1.82 -13.40 -2.23
CA ASP A 12 3.07 -13.31 -1.48
C ASP A 12 3.62 -14.72 -1.23
N SER A 13 4.94 -14.88 -1.39
CA SER A 13 5.68 -16.07 -0.95
C SER A 13 6.59 -15.65 0.19
N VAL A 14 6.35 -16.18 1.39
CA VAL A 14 7.02 -15.74 2.62
C VAL A 14 7.80 -16.89 3.22
N LYS A 15 9.08 -16.65 3.50
CA LYS A 15 9.95 -17.57 4.21
C LYS A 15 10.36 -16.98 5.56
N THR A 16 10.38 -17.83 6.58
CA THR A 16 10.95 -17.53 7.89
C THR A 16 11.94 -18.63 8.27
N PRO A 17 12.71 -18.50 9.36
CA PRO A 17 13.54 -19.60 9.84
C PRO A 17 12.73 -20.83 10.30
N PHE A 18 11.41 -20.69 10.46
CA PHE A 18 10.53 -21.70 11.05
C PHE A 18 9.58 -22.35 10.02
N GLY A 19 9.58 -21.88 8.78
CA GLY A 19 8.71 -22.41 7.72
C GLY A 19 8.52 -21.42 6.57
N GLU A 20 7.86 -21.89 5.53
CA GLU A 20 7.55 -21.11 4.34
C GLU A 20 6.10 -21.33 3.89
N ALA A 21 5.54 -20.31 3.24
CA ALA A 21 4.23 -20.36 2.61
C ALA A 21 4.33 -19.69 1.24
N ASP A 22 3.87 -20.37 0.20
CA ASP A 22 3.94 -19.88 -1.17
C ASP A 22 2.58 -19.46 -1.71
N ASN A 23 2.58 -18.37 -2.47
CA ASN A 23 1.40 -17.84 -3.17
C ASN A 23 0.19 -17.61 -2.25
N VAL A 24 0.42 -17.09 -1.05
CA VAL A 24 -0.65 -16.70 -0.15
C VAL A 24 -1.26 -15.36 -0.58
N LEU A 25 -2.55 -15.17 -0.32
CA LEU A 25 -3.21 -13.90 -0.56
C LEU A 25 -2.52 -12.79 0.24
N GLY A 26 -2.08 -11.76 -0.45
CA GLY A 26 -1.35 -10.64 0.13
C GLY A 26 -1.63 -9.31 -0.57
N GLY A 27 -0.66 -8.42 -0.48
CA GLY A 27 -0.75 -7.06 -1.04
C GLY A 27 -1.27 -6.02 -0.04
N SER A 28 -0.76 -4.80 -0.18
CA SER A 28 -0.94 -3.71 0.77
C SER A 28 -2.41 -3.32 0.95
N ALA A 29 -3.16 -3.25 -0.15
CA ALA A 29 -4.57 -2.91 -0.10
C ALA A 29 -5.42 -4.04 0.48
N THR A 30 -5.04 -5.30 0.28
CA THR A 30 -5.71 -6.46 0.89
C THR A 30 -5.64 -6.39 2.41
N TYR A 31 -4.45 -6.19 2.98
CA TYR A 31 -4.26 -6.08 4.42
C TYR A 31 -5.00 -4.87 5.00
N PHE A 32 -4.85 -3.69 4.37
CA PHE A 32 -5.53 -2.49 4.81
C PHE A 32 -7.05 -2.64 4.77
N ALA A 33 -7.61 -3.08 3.63
CA ALA A 33 -9.04 -3.19 3.45
C ALA A 33 -9.66 -4.20 4.41
N THR A 34 -9.00 -5.33 4.64
CA THR A 34 -9.46 -6.33 5.61
C THR A 34 -9.50 -5.76 7.02
N SER A 35 -8.46 -5.03 7.46
CA SER A 35 -8.43 -4.40 8.78
C SER A 35 -9.46 -3.28 8.93
N ALA A 36 -9.55 -2.38 7.93
CA ALA A 36 -10.48 -1.26 7.94
C ALA A 36 -11.96 -1.70 7.88
N SER A 37 -12.24 -2.87 7.29
CA SER A 37 -13.61 -3.41 7.16
C SER A 37 -14.31 -3.66 8.50
N PHE A 38 -13.56 -3.86 9.59
CA PHE A 38 -14.13 -3.99 10.94
C PHE A 38 -14.74 -2.69 11.46
N PHE A 39 -14.36 -1.54 10.89
CA PHE A 39 -14.72 -0.23 11.41
C PHE A 39 -15.62 0.57 10.46
N THR A 40 -15.51 0.34 9.15
CA THR A 40 -16.24 1.11 8.15
C THR A 40 -16.32 0.41 6.79
N LYS A 41 -17.09 0.98 5.87
CA LYS A 41 -17.16 0.51 4.48
C LYS A 41 -15.89 0.89 3.73
N VAL A 42 -15.31 -0.08 3.02
CA VAL A 42 -14.09 0.10 2.23
C VAL A 42 -14.41 -0.06 0.75
N GLN A 43 -13.90 0.85 -0.07
CA GLN A 43 -13.94 0.81 -1.54
C GLN A 43 -12.53 0.52 -2.05
N LEU A 44 -12.37 -0.55 -2.82
CA LEU A 44 -11.05 -1.05 -3.23
C LEU A 44 -10.81 -0.82 -4.72
N VAL A 45 -9.72 -0.11 -5.03
CA VAL A 45 -9.16 0.02 -6.38
C VAL A 45 -7.83 -0.72 -6.45
N ALA A 46 -7.75 -1.78 -7.24
CA ALA A 46 -6.50 -2.52 -7.46
C ALA A 46 -6.55 -3.33 -8.77
N PRO A 47 -5.39 -3.57 -9.41
CA PRO A 47 -5.31 -4.51 -10.51
C PRO A 47 -5.19 -5.95 -10.00
N ILE A 48 -5.85 -6.88 -10.69
CA ILE A 48 -5.64 -8.32 -10.53
C ILE A 48 -5.43 -8.96 -11.91
N GLY A 49 -4.68 -10.06 -11.94
CA GLY A 49 -4.50 -10.84 -13.16
C GLY A 49 -5.65 -11.80 -13.43
N LYS A 50 -5.62 -12.42 -14.60
CA LYS A 50 -6.50 -13.55 -14.94
C LYS A 50 -6.30 -14.76 -14.05
N ASP A 51 -5.12 -14.88 -13.45
CA ASP A 51 -4.74 -15.93 -12.53
C ASP A 51 -5.27 -15.72 -11.11
N PHE A 52 -5.97 -14.61 -10.82
CA PHE A 52 -6.49 -14.33 -9.48
C PHE A 52 -7.79 -15.10 -9.21
N PRO A 53 -7.82 -16.05 -8.25
CA PRO A 53 -8.98 -16.87 -7.93
C PRO A 53 -10.17 -16.05 -7.45
N ASP A 54 -11.36 -16.44 -7.86
CA ASP A 54 -12.59 -15.78 -7.43
C ASP A 54 -12.84 -15.95 -5.92
N GLU A 55 -12.34 -17.03 -5.30
CA GLU A 55 -12.44 -17.24 -3.84
C GLU A 55 -11.82 -16.08 -3.02
N HIS A 56 -10.74 -15.47 -3.50
CA HIS A 56 -10.13 -14.31 -2.82
C HIS A 56 -10.96 -13.05 -3.00
N VAL A 57 -11.62 -12.89 -4.16
CA VAL A 57 -12.58 -11.80 -4.38
C VAL A 57 -13.80 -11.99 -3.47
N GLU A 58 -14.32 -13.20 -3.36
CA GLU A 58 -15.43 -13.52 -2.46
C GLU A 58 -15.04 -13.32 -0.99
N PHE A 59 -13.82 -13.68 -0.59
CA PHE A 59 -13.31 -13.35 0.75
C PHE A 59 -13.40 -11.85 1.04
N LEU A 60 -12.94 -10.99 0.13
CA LEU A 60 -13.03 -9.53 0.30
C LEU A 60 -14.49 -9.07 0.41
N LYS A 61 -15.39 -9.59 -0.43
CA LYS A 61 -16.82 -9.27 -0.37
C LYS A 61 -17.46 -9.73 0.94
N THR A 62 -17.08 -10.88 1.50
CA THR A 62 -17.61 -11.36 2.80
C THR A 62 -17.23 -10.44 3.97
N ARG A 63 -16.17 -9.63 3.80
CA ARG A 63 -15.79 -8.57 4.73
C ARG A 63 -16.52 -7.24 4.49
N GLY A 64 -17.45 -7.19 3.52
CA GLY A 64 -18.16 -5.96 3.17
C GLY A 64 -17.32 -4.93 2.40
N ILE A 65 -16.21 -5.38 1.78
CA ILE A 65 -15.36 -4.55 0.92
C ILE A 65 -16.03 -4.46 -0.46
N ASP A 66 -16.20 -3.24 -0.95
CA ASP A 66 -16.71 -2.98 -2.29
C ASP A 66 -15.58 -3.15 -3.32
N THR A 67 -15.70 -4.18 -4.15
CA THR A 67 -14.69 -4.58 -5.13
C THR A 67 -14.98 -4.08 -6.55
N ALA A 68 -15.91 -3.13 -6.74
CA ALA A 68 -16.24 -2.64 -8.10
C ALA A 68 -15.07 -1.92 -8.81
N GLY A 69 -14.01 -1.57 -8.07
CA GLY A 69 -12.76 -0.99 -8.57
C GLY A 69 -11.63 -2.02 -8.77
N LEU A 70 -11.91 -3.31 -8.58
CA LEU A 70 -10.97 -4.35 -8.99
C LEU A 70 -10.99 -4.49 -10.51
N ILE A 71 -9.83 -4.24 -11.12
CA ILE A 71 -9.65 -4.33 -12.57
C ILE A 71 -8.94 -5.63 -12.89
N ARG A 72 -9.66 -6.57 -13.51
CA ARG A 72 -9.08 -7.83 -13.98
C ARG A 72 -8.48 -7.65 -15.37
N SER A 73 -7.17 -7.87 -15.47
CA SER A 73 -6.39 -7.71 -16.70
C SER A 73 -5.89 -9.07 -17.22
N GLU A 74 -5.55 -9.15 -18.50
CA GLU A 74 -5.09 -10.39 -19.17
C GLU A 74 -3.82 -11.02 -18.56
N GLY A 75 -2.97 -10.23 -17.92
CA GLY A 75 -1.69 -10.67 -17.35
C GLY A 75 -1.81 -11.43 -16.02
N LYS A 76 -0.66 -11.67 -15.39
CA LYS A 76 -0.57 -12.28 -14.04
C LYS A 76 -0.76 -11.24 -12.94
N THR A 77 -1.24 -11.66 -11.79
CA THR A 77 -1.36 -10.84 -10.59
C THR A 77 0.04 -10.44 -10.08
N PHE A 78 0.17 -9.29 -9.43
CA PHE A 78 1.42 -8.89 -8.76
C PHE A 78 1.90 -10.00 -7.82
N ARG A 79 3.20 -10.27 -7.82
CA ARG A 79 3.82 -11.26 -6.92
C ARG A 79 5.01 -10.69 -6.19
N TRP A 80 5.08 -10.95 -4.90
CA TRP A 80 6.23 -10.61 -4.07
C TRP A 80 6.73 -11.85 -3.34
N LYS A 81 8.05 -11.98 -3.25
CA LYS A 81 8.71 -13.02 -2.47
C LYS A 81 9.64 -12.37 -1.48
N GLY A 82 9.50 -12.72 -0.21
CA GLY A 82 10.34 -12.19 0.84
C GLY A 82 10.71 -13.21 1.89
N GLU A 83 11.77 -12.92 2.61
CA GLU A 83 12.23 -13.71 3.74
C GLU A 83 12.43 -12.86 4.98
N TYR A 84 12.18 -13.46 6.14
CA TYR A 84 12.47 -12.89 7.44
C TYR A 84 13.66 -13.62 8.08
N GLY A 85 14.50 -12.87 8.77
CA GLY A 85 15.50 -13.42 9.68
C GLY A 85 14.90 -13.87 11.02
N TYR A 86 15.75 -14.29 11.96
CA TYR A 86 15.31 -14.71 13.31
C TYR A 86 14.70 -13.58 14.14
N GLU A 87 15.01 -12.34 13.82
CA GLU A 87 14.40 -11.15 14.45
C GLU A 87 12.94 -10.95 14.04
N LEU A 88 12.47 -11.62 12.97
CA LEU A 88 11.07 -11.60 12.48
C LEU A 88 10.41 -10.22 12.29
N ASN A 89 11.20 -9.16 12.14
CA ASN A 89 10.71 -7.78 12.04
C ASN A 89 10.82 -7.20 10.62
N GLU A 90 12.03 -7.21 10.06
CA GLU A 90 12.28 -6.68 8.71
C GLU A 90 12.27 -7.82 7.67
N ALA A 91 11.55 -7.60 6.58
CA ALA A 91 11.51 -8.51 5.45
C ALA A 91 12.58 -8.15 4.42
N HIS A 92 13.36 -9.13 3.99
CA HIS A 92 14.24 -9.02 2.83
C HIS A 92 13.46 -9.40 1.57
N THR A 93 13.31 -8.48 0.64
CA THR A 93 12.67 -8.75 -0.66
C THR A 93 13.63 -9.56 -1.53
N LEU A 94 13.19 -10.75 -1.94
CA LEU A 94 13.94 -11.64 -2.82
C LEU A 94 13.53 -11.43 -4.28
N GLU A 95 12.23 -11.32 -4.54
CA GLU A 95 11.69 -11.11 -5.89
C GLU A 95 10.47 -10.20 -5.86
N THR A 96 10.35 -9.34 -6.87
CA THR A 96 9.16 -8.53 -7.12
C THR A 96 8.80 -8.65 -8.60
N HIS A 97 7.62 -9.17 -8.88
CA HIS A 97 7.06 -9.27 -10.23
C HIS A 97 5.87 -8.32 -10.33
N LEU A 98 6.08 -7.16 -10.96
CA LEU A 98 5.04 -6.12 -11.08
C LEU A 98 3.83 -6.64 -11.88
N ASN A 99 4.05 -7.39 -12.95
CA ASN A 99 3.01 -8.00 -13.78
C ASN A 99 1.92 -6.99 -14.21
N VAL A 100 0.62 -7.27 -13.97
CA VAL A 100 -0.48 -6.36 -14.35
C VAL A 100 -0.33 -4.95 -13.77
N LEU A 101 0.46 -4.77 -12.73
CA LEU A 101 0.74 -3.45 -12.16
C LEU A 101 1.53 -2.54 -13.15
N GLU A 102 2.38 -3.11 -14.01
CA GLU A 102 3.23 -2.34 -14.94
C GLU A 102 2.43 -1.48 -15.93
N THR A 103 1.25 -1.97 -16.32
CA THR A 103 0.37 -1.33 -17.30
C THR A 103 -0.92 -0.83 -16.66
N PHE A 104 -1.02 -0.90 -15.33
CA PHE A 104 -2.22 -0.54 -14.61
C PHE A 104 -2.47 0.97 -14.71
N LYS A 105 -3.72 1.32 -15.01
CA LYS A 105 -4.23 2.69 -14.94
C LYS A 105 -5.44 2.68 -14.01
N PRO A 106 -5.34 3.24 -12.80
CA PRO A 106 -6.44 3.21 -11.85
C PRO A 106 -7.61 4.03 -12.37
N VAL A 107 -8.80 3.45 -12.28
CA VAL A 107 -10.06 4.14 -12.57
C VAL A 107 -10.90 4.11 -11.31
N VAL A 108 -11.15 5.28 -10.73
CA VAL A 108 -12.06 5.42 -9.59
C VAL A 108 -13.50 5.50 -10.11
N PRO A 109 -14.39 4.57 -9.75
CA PRO A 109 -15.82 4.65 -10.06
C PRO A 109 -16.44 5.98 -9.66
N GLU A 110 -17.37 6.50 -10.48
CA GLU A 110 -17.97 7.83 -10.26
C GLU A 110 -18.61 7.96 -8.86
N ALA A 111 -19.28 6.91 -8.40
CA ALA A 111 -19.91 6.86 -7.08
C ALA A 111 -18.94 6.97 -5.89
N TRP A 112 -17.62 6.83 -6.12
CA TRP A 112 -16.59 6.83 -5.08
C TRP A 112 -15.77 8.13 -5.06
N LYS A 113 -15.99 9.04 -6.01
CA LYS A 113 -15.19 10.28 -6.13
C LYS A 113 -15.40 11.28 -4.99
N GLU A 114 -16.48 11.14 -4.22
CA GLU A 114 -16.76 11.95 -3.03
C GLU A 114 -16.48 11.20 -1.71
N THR A 115 -15.43 10.36 -1.67
CA THR A 115 -15.04 9.66 -0.44
C THR A 115 -14.58 10.62 0.67
N ASP A 116 -14.85 10.26 1.92
CA ASP A 116 -14.41 11.04 3.09
C ASP A 116 -12.91 10.89 3.36
N VAL A 117 -12.38 9.67 3.15
CA VAL A 117 -11.00 9.30 3.44
C VAL A 117 -10.42 8.52 2.26
N LEU A 118 -9.18 8.87 1.90
CA LEU A 118 -8.40 8.14 0.91
C LEU A 118 -7.14 7.58 1.58
N PHE A 119 -6.95 6.27 1.46
CA PHE A 119 -5.75 5.58 1.88
C PHE A 119 -4.96 5.14 0.64
N LEU A 120 -3.75 5.68 0.51
CA LEU A 120 -2.80 5.36 -0.55
C LEU A 120 -1.89 4.26 -0.01
N ALA A 121 -2.36 3.02 -0.06
CA ALA A 121 -1.56 1.87 0.33
C ALA A 121 -0.38 1.69 -0.66
N ASN A 122 0.61 0.91 -0.24
CA ASN A 122 1.88 0.79 -0.90
C ASN A 122 1.72 0.29 -2.34
N ILE A 123 2.08 1.16 -3.29
CA ILE A 123 2.07 0.98 -4.74
C ILE A 123 2.91 2.10 -5.35
N ASP A 124 3.08 2.11 -6.67
CA ASP A 124 3.82 3.16 -7.38
C ASP A 124 3.32 4.57 -6.98
N PRO A 125 4.20 5.48 -6.54
CA PRO A 125 3.81 6.83 -6.15
C PRO A 125 3.13 7.63 -7.27
N ASP A 126 3.38 7.30 -8.54
CA ASP A 126 2.67 7.90 -9.68
C ASP A 126 1.18 7.49 -9.67
N LEU A 127 0.88 6.20 -9.49
CA LEU A 127 -0.48 5.68 -9.40
C LEU A 127 -1.24 6.21 -8.17
N GLN A 128 -0.53 6.40 -7.04
CA GLN A 128 -1.10 7.03 -5.86
C GLN A 128 -1.58 8.47 -6.17
N ARG A 129 -0.80 9.26 -6.92
CA ARG A 129 -1.22 10.61 -7.33
C ARG A 129 -2.33 10.59 -8.36
N ASP A 130 -2.33 9.63 -9.28
CA ASP A 130 -3.41 9.50 -10.27
C ASP A 130 -4.77 9.30 -9.60
N VAL A 131 -4.84 8.55 -8.50
CA VAL A 131 -6.09 8.42 -7.72
C VAL A 131 -6.46 9.70 -6.99
N ILE A 132 -5.49 10.42 -6.40
CA ILE A 132 -5.76 11.72 -5.76
C ILE A 132 -6.43 12.69 -6.75
N GLN A 133 -6.00 12.69 -8.02
CA GLN A 133 -6.55 13.58 -9.06
C GLN A 133 -7.96 13.21 -9.52
N GLN A 134 -8.38 11.97 -9.30
CA GLN A 134 -9.70 11.48 -9.73
C GLN A 134 -10.80 11.75 -8.71
N VAL A 135 -10.45 12.10 -7.47
CA VAL A 135 -11.40 12.32 -6.37
C VAL A 135 -11.49 13.79 -5.98
N LYS A 136 -12.65 14.20 -5.48
CA LYS A 136 -12.79 15.47 -4.78
C LYS A 136 -11.98 15.36 -3.48
N ARG A 137 -11.19 16.40 -3.15
CA ARG A 137 -10.23 16.37 -2.03
C ARG A 137 -10.89 15.79 -0.76
N PRO A 138 -10.50 14.58 -0.33
CA PRO A 138 -11.05 13.95 0.86
C PRO A 138 -10.67 14.75 2.12
N LYS A 139 -11.40 14.54 3.21
CA LYS A 139 -11.12 15.16 4.51
C LYS A 139 -9.76 14.71 5.07
N LEU A 140 -9.34 13.51 4.72
CA LEU A 140 -8.06 12.94 5.12
C LEU A 140 -7.46 12.10 3.99
N ILE A 141 -6.18 12.35 3.66
CA ILE A 141 -5.38 11.47 2.81
C ILE A 141 -4.23 10.91 3.64
N ALA A 142 -4.17 9.59 3.77
CA ALA A 142 -3.07 8.88 4.41
C ALA A 142 -2.33 8.02 3.37
N LEU A 143 -1.04 7.82 3.57
CA LEU A 143 -0.17 7.08 2.65
C LEU A 143 0.82 6.21 3.41
N ASP A 144 1.05 5.01 2.89
CA ASP A 144 2.26 4.23 3.16
C ASP A 144 3.03 3.94 1.85
N THR A 145 4.24 3.40 1.99
CA THR A 145 5.13 3.08 0.86
C THR A 145 6.02 1.90 1.24
N MET A 146 7.04 1.61 0.45
CA MET A 146 8.05 0.60 0.76
C MET A 146 9.45 1.03 0.30
N ASN A 147 10.46 0.36 0.84
CA ASN A 147 11.87 0.51 0.45
C ASN A 147 12.11 0.49 -1.07
N PHE A 148 11.39 -0.32 -1.84
CA PHE A 148 11.49 -0.37 -3.31
C PHE A 148 11.20 0.97 -3.97
N TRP A 149 10.10 1.65 -3.59
CA TRP A 149 9.76 2.97 -4.15
C TRP A 149 10.64 4.09 -3.60
N ILE A 150 11.09 3.96 -2.35
CA ILE A 150 12.07 4.89 -1.77
C ILE A 150 13.39 4.82 -2.54
N SER A 151 13.85 3.64 -2.92
CA SER A 151 15.09 3.47 -3.72
C SER A 151 14.93 3.85 -5.18
N SER A 152 13.83 3.44 -5.81
CA SER A 152 13.68 3.53 -7.28
C SER A 152 13.02 4.83 -7.76
N LYS A 153 12.18 5.45 -6.94
CA LYS A 153 11.30 6.57 -7.33
C LYS A 153 11.19 7.66 -6.25
N VAL A 154 12.26 7.93 -5.51
CA VAL A 154 12.25 8.88 -4.37
C VAL A 154 11.68 10.26 -4.71
N ASP A 155 12.01 10.80 -5.89
CA ASP A 155 11.54 12.12 -6.31
C ASP A 155 10.05 12.12 -6.62
N SER A 156 9.54 11.02 -7.18
CA SER A 156 8.10 10.83 -7.38
C SER A 156 7.40 10.71 -6.04
N LEU A 157 7.91 9.88 -5.13
CA LEU A 157 7.37 9.75 -3.77
C LEU A 157 7.31 11.11 -3.06
N LYS A 158 8.38 11.91 -3.10
CA LYS A 158 8.41 13.27 -2.52
C LYS A 158 7.36 14.21 -3.13
N LYS A 159 7.04 14.07 -4.43
CA LYS A 159 5.92 14.82 -5.04
C LYS A 159 4.57 14.35 -4.50
N THR A 160 4.37 13.05 -4.30
CA THR A 160 3.15 12.51 -3.70
C THR A 160 2.98 12.98 -2.26
N LEU A 161 4.06 13.00 -1.47
CA LEU A 161 4.03 13.42 -0.07
C LEU A 161 3.56 14.87 0.15
N LYS A 162 3.69 15.75 -0.85
CA LYS A 162 3.14 17.12 -0.81
C LYS A 162 1.61 17.16 -0.79
N LEU A 163 0.94 16.08 -1.16
CA LEU A 163 -0.51 16.00 -1.33
C LEU A 163 -1.21 15.26 -0.18
N VAL A 164 -0.45 14.61 0.71
CA VAL A 164 -0.98 13.75 1.78
C VAL A 164 -0.98 14.45 3.13
N ASP A 165 -1.92 14.07 4.01
CA ASP A 165 -2.00 14.61 5.37
C ASP A 165 -1.19 13.76 6.35
N ILE A 166 -1.22 12.43 6.19
CA ILE A 166 -0.53 11.47 7.07
C ILE A 166 0.38 10.57 6.24
N MET A 167 1.62 10.40 6.68
CA MET A 167 2.53 9.36 6.21
C MET A 167 2.73 8.30 7.30
N ILE A 168 2.65 7.03 6.92
CA ILE A 168 2.86 5.88 7.81
C ILE A 168 3.95 5.02 7.20
N ILE A 169 5.07 4.85 7.92
CA ILE A 169 6.22 4.08 7.47
C ILE A 169 6.88 3.38 8.65
N ASN A 170 7.73 2.40 8.39
CA ASN A 170 8.56 1.80 9.42
C ASN A 170 9.86 2.58 9.68
N ASP A 171 10.58 2.23 10.74
CA ASP A 171 11.81 2.93 11.12
C ASP A 171 12.97 2.70 10.15
N GLY A 172 13.03 1.56 9.46
CA GLY A 172 13.96 1.33 8.35
C GLY A 172 13.69 2.26 7.16
N GLU A 173 12.44 2.32 6.71
CA GLU A 173 11.97 3.22 5.64
C GLU A 173 12.17 4.69 5.99
N ALA A 174 11.93 5.08 7.25
CA ALA A 174 12.15 6.43 7.72
C ALA A 174 13.63 6.83 7.62
N ARG A 175 14.53 5.96 8.06
CA ARG A 175 15.98 6.20 7.95
C ARG A 175 16.42 6.26 6.49
N GLN A 176 15.92 5.35 5.65
CA GLN A 176 16.22 5.29 4.23
C GLN A 176 15.76 6.56 3.50
N LEU A 177 14.52 6.98 3.72
CA LEU A 177 13.92 8.14 3.05
C LEU A 177 14.59 9.46 3.47
N ALA A 178 14.98 9.58 4.75
CA ALA A 178 15.63 10.77 5.26
C ALA A 178 17.16 10.79 5.03
N GLY A 179 17.79 9.64 4.82
CA GLY A 179 19.25 9.51 4.84
C GLY A 179 19.86 9.74 6.22
N GLU A 180 19.12 9.46 7.29
CA GLU A 180 19.47 9.79 8.68
C GLU A 180 19.27 8.58 9.59
N SER A 181 20.22 8.29 10.48
CA SER A 181 20.09 7.16 11.43
C SER A 181 19.21 7.48 12.64
N ASN A 182 19.19 8.77 13.04
CA ASN A 182 18.41 9.26 14.18
C ASN A 182 16.96 9.54 13.78
N LEU A 183 16.00 8.85 14.42
CA LEU A 183 14.59 8.95 14.06
C LEU A 183 13.98 10.35 14.27
N VAL A 184 14.48 11.13 15.24
CA VAL A 184 14.00 12.51 15.44
C VAL A 184 14.43 13.42 14.29
N LYS A 185 15.68 13.25 13.80
CA LYS A 185 16.15 13.96 12.60
C LYS A 185 15.42 13.48 11.35
N ALA A 186 15.27 12.17 11.19
CA ALA A 186 14.54 11.58 10.07
C ALA A 186 13.10 12.09 9.99
N ALA A 187 12.39 12.14 11.13
CA ALA A 187 11.03 12.65 11.20
C ALA A 187 10.93 14.11 10.76
N ARG A 188 11.84 14.98 11.23
CA ARG A 188 11.89 16.39 10.81
C ARG A 188 12.13 16.54 9.30
N ALA A 189 13.05 15.76 8.75
CA ALA A 189 13.34 15.76 7.31
C ALA A 189 12.10 15.33 6.51
N ILE A 190 11.45 14.24 6.89
CA ILE A 190 10.29 13.68 6.17
C ILE A 190 9.08 14.61 6.26
N MET A 191 8.80 15.17 7.42
CA MET A 191 7.73 16.16 7.58
C MET A 191 7.95 17.40 6.68
N SER A 192 9.21 17.78 6.42
CA SER A 192 9.51 18.89 5.50
C SER A 192 9.12 18.61 4.03
N TYR A 193 8.83 17.35 3.67
CA TYR A 193 8.42 16.96 2.32
C TYR A 193 6.93 17.20 2.03
N GLY A 194 6.10 17.46 3.06
CA GLY A 194 4.67 17.69 2.89
C GLY A 194 3.74 17.19 4.00
N PRO A 195 3.88 15.96 4.54
CA PRO A 195 2.88 15.41 5.44
C PRO A 195 2.81 16.19 6.74
N LYS A 196 1.60 16.44 7.23
CA LYS A 196 1.34 17.14 8.50
C LYS A 196 1.53 16.24 9.70
N THR A 197 1.36 14.94 9.50
CA THR A 197 1.55 13.91 10.53
C THR A 197 2.39 12.79 9.96
N LEU A 198 3.35 12.32 10.74
CA LEU A 198 4.19 11.18 10.42
C LEU A 198 4.06 10.16 11.56
N ILE A 199 3.79 8.91 11.20
CA ILE A 199 3.77 7.77 12.11
C ILE A 199 4.93 6.86 11.71
N ILE A 200 5.85 6.59 12.65
CA ILE A 200 6.99 5.69 12.43
C ILE A 200 6.78 4.42 13.24
N LYS A 201 6.30 3.35 12.61
CA LYS A 201 6.16 2.05 13.28
C LYS A 201 7.53 1.40 13.47
N ARG A 202 7.80 0.86 14.65
CA ARG A 202 9.01 0.10 14.96
C ARG A 202 8.68 -1.40 14.96
N GLY A 203 8.14 -1.89 13.84
CA GLY A 203 7.57 -3.25 13.80
C GLY A 203 6.48 -3.43 14.86
N GLU A 204 6.59 -4.50 15.63
CA GLU A 204 5.75 -4.84 16.77
C GLU A 204 6.13 -4.11 18.08
N TYR A 205 7.19 -3.30 18.08
CA TYR A 205 7.72 -2.60 19.27
C TYR A 205 7.09 -1.23 19.54
N GLY A 206 6.01 -0.88 18.86
CA GLY A 206 5.27 0.37 19.01
C GLY A 206 5.41 1.34 17.83
N ALA A 207 4.89 2.56 17.99
CA ALA A 207 4.86 3.62 16.98
C ALA A 207 5.03 5.01 17.61
#